data_AF-A0A535J8C8-F1
#
_entry.id   AF-A0A535J8C8-F1
#
_cell.length_a   1.000
_cell.length_b   1.000
_cell.length_c   1.000
_cell.angle_alpha   90.00
_cell.angle_beta   90.00
_cell.angle_gamma   90.00
#
_symmetry.space_group_name_H-M   'P 1'
#
loop_
_entity.id
_entity.type
_entity.pdbx_description
1 polymer ?
#
loop_
_entity_poly.entity_id
_entity_poly.type
_entity_poly.pdbx_seq_one_letter_code
_entity_poly.pdbx_strand_id
1 'polypeptide(L)'
;MRESSLQSLYERRCVVLNQLSAALRGRVVALWRVARGGLAMTEAVSRPQPPGGAVEFDVGGMLRQWGRLALPDSLWVGCCVDADRWHVAAVRSDPPAPPPTGIERRSPERLVVELGGLCLGAHERAWMAVDQATVYLSSALELLEMCLGRVRTAEGLSPNGRAHILADLAGVADVINDALQA
;
A
#
# COMPACT_ATOMS: atom_id res chain seq x y z
N MET A 1 10.28 13.41 -0.10
CA MET A 1 9.48 12.45 -0.88
C MET A 1 9.04 11.23 -0.06
N ARG A 2 9.98 10.50 0.58
CA ARG A 2 9.67 9.26 1.34
C ARG A 2 8.65 9.43 2.48
N GLU A 3 8.73 10.49 3.27
CA GLU A 3 7.73 10.74 4.34
C GLU A 3 6.33 11.02 3.79
N SER A 4 6.22 11.81 2.71
CA SER A 4 4.95 12.07 2.02
C SER A 4 4.33 10.78 1.45
N SER A 5 5.16 9.90 0.89
CA SER A 5 4.71 8.60 0.38
C SER A 5 4.15 7.69 1.48
N LEU A 6 4.78 7.67 2.66
CA LEU A 6 4.32 6.88 3.80
C LEU A 6 3.01 7.42 4.38
N GLN A 7 2.88 8.75 4.46
CA GLN A 7 1.65 9.40 4.89
C GLN A 7 0.50 9.09 3.93
N SER A 8 0.72 9.18 2.62
CA SER A 8 -0.29 8.83 1.61
C SER A 8 -0.71 7.35 1.70
N LEU A 9 0.24 6.44 1.92
CA LEU A 9 -0.06 5.02 2.10
C LEU A 9 -0.89 4.76 3.36
N TYR A 10 -0.55 5.40 4.48
CA TYR A 10 -1.33 5.33 5.71
C TYR A 10 -2.77 5.81 5.50
N GLU A 11 -2.96 6.96 4.85
CA GLU A 11 -4.28 7.52 4.57
C GLU A 11 -5.13 6.59 3.70
N ARG A 12 -4.54 6.01 2.65
CA ARG A 12 -5.22 5.03 1.78
C ARG A 12 -5.62 3.77 2.55
N ARG A 13 -4.73 3.24 3.41
CA ARG A 13 -5.06 2.11 4.29
C ARG A 13 -6.24 2.45 5.19
N CYS A 14 -6.22 3.62 5.83
CA CYS A 14 -7.31 4.09 6.67
C CYS A 14 -8.66 4.18 5.92
N VAL A 15 -8.67 4.60 4.65
CA VAL A 15 -9.91 4.61 3.83
C VAL A 15 -10.51 3.22 3.72
N VAL A 16 -9.71 2.21 3.39
CA VAL A 16 -10.17 0.82 3.29
C VAL A 16 -10.62 0.31 4.66
N LEU A 17 -9.84 0.55 5.73
CA LEU A 17 -10.20 0.13 7.08
C LEU A 17 -11.50 0.78 7.57
N ASN A 18 -11.79 2.02 7.20
CA ASN A 18 -13.05 2.70 7.54
C ASN A 18 -14.26 2.05 6.84
N GLN A 19 -14.10 1.64 5.58
CA GLN A 19 -15.15 0.90 4.85
C GLN A 19 -15.41 -0.47 5.49
N LEU A 20 -14.34 -1.17 5.89
CA LEU A 20 -14.47 -2.44 6.62
C LEU A 20 -15.15 -2.26 7.97
N SER A 21 -14.79 -1.21 8.72
CA SER A 21 -15.46 -0.86 9.98
C SER A 21 -16.96 -0.64 9.77
N ALA A 22 -17.36 0.12 8.75
CA ALA A 22 -18.76 0.33 8.41
C ALA A 22 -19.49 -1.00 8.12
N ALA A 23 -18.88 -1.89 7.32
CA ALA A 23 -19.42 -3.21 7.03
C ALA A 23 -19.48 -4.14 8.27
N LEU A 24 -18.60 -3.92 9.25
CA LEU A 24 -18.54 -4.64 10.52
C LEU A 24 -19.35 -3.97 11.64
N ARG A 25 -20.28 -3.08 11.30
CA ARG A 25 -21.18 -2.35 12.22
C ARG A 25 -20.45 -1.36 13.14
N GLY A 26 -19.46 -0.65 12.59
CA GLY A 26 -18.68 0.37 13.29
C GLY A 26 -17.61 -0.18 14.23
N ARG A 27 -17.33 -1.49 14.18
CA ARG A 27 -16.26 -2.09 14.99
C ARG A 27 -14.89 -1.65 14.50
N VAL A 28 -13.96 -1.51 15.44
CA VAL A 28 -12.58 -1.13 15.14
C VAL A 28 -11.91 -2.24 14.33
N VAL A 29 -11.31 -1.85 13.20
CA VAL A 29 -10.51 -2.71 12.34
C VAL A 29 -9.08 -2.18 12.35
N ALA A 30 -8.12 -3.07 12.56
CA ALA A 30 -6.72 -2.73 12.57
C ALA A 30 -5.95 -3.57 11.54
N LEU A 31 -4.88 -2.96 11.03
CA LEU A 31 -3.90 -3.54 10.15
C LEU A 31 -2.58 -3.64 10.92
N TRP A 32 -1.97 -4.82 10.91
CA TRP A 32 -0.69 -5.06 11.56
C TRP A 32 0.32 -5.65 10.58
N ARG A 33 1.60 -5.34 10.80
CA ARG A 33 2.74 -5.98 10.18
C ARG A 33 3.45 -6.87 11.19
N VAL A 34 3.76 -8.10 10.82
CA VAL A 34 4.54 -9.01 11.65
C VAL A 34 6.02 -8.68 11.50
N ALA A 35 6.67 -8.24 12.57
CA ALA A 35 8.09 -7.93 12.61
C ALA A 35 8.96 -9.20 12.62
N ARG A 36 10.26 -9.03 12.27
CA ARG A 36 11.31 -10.07 12.42
C ARG A 36 11.54 -10.35 13.91
N GLY A 37 10.77 -11.28 14.46
CA GLY A 37 10.65 -11.55 15.89
C GLY A 37 9.28 -12.08 16.28
N GLY A 38 8.30 -12.00 15.35
CA GLY A 38 6.97 -12.57 15.52
C GLY A 38 6.02 -11.68 16.33
N LEU A 39 6.42 -10.46 16.65
CA LEU A 39 5.58 -9.41 17.21
C LEU A 39 4.83 -8.69 16.09
N ALA A 40 3.61 -8.24 16.35
CA ALA A 40 2.80 -7.49 15.41
C ALA A 40 2.85 -5.98 15.72
N MET A 41 3.20 -5.16 14.72
CA MET A 41 3.20 -3.70 14.81
C MET A 41 1.99 -3.14 14.08
N THR A 42 1.26 -2.23 14.72
CA THR A 42 0.09 -1.57 14.11
C THR A 42 0.54 -0.62 13.00
N GLU A 43 0.01 -0.83 11.79
CA GLU A 43 0.28 -0.01 10.61
C GLU A 43 -0.81 1.01 10.34
N ALA A 44 -2.07 0.68 10.65
CA ALA A 44 -3.22 1.56 10.50
C ALA A 44 -4.43 1.04 11.29
N VAL A 45 -5.36 1.94 11.63
CA VAL A 45 -6.60 1.61 12.36
C VAL A 45 -7.75 2.41 11.78
N SER A 46 -8.94 1.80 11.69
CA SER A 46 -10.18 2.50 11.32
C SER A 46 -10.58 3.55 12.35
N ARG A 47 -11.34 4.56 11.94
CA ARG A 47 -11.93 5.55 12.83
C ARG A 47 -13.23 5.04 13.50
N PRO A 48 -13.58 5.56 14.70
CA PRO A 48 -12.74 6.41 15.55
C PRO A 48 -11.59 5.61 16.18
N GLN A 49 -10.42 6.23 16.28
CA GLN A 49 -9.27 5.61 16.92
C GLN A 49 -9.58 5.42 18.42
N PRO A 50 -9.39 4.22 19.00
CA PRO A 50 -9.70 4.01 20.41
C PRO A 50 -8.83 4.91 21.29
N PRO A 51 -9.38 5.49 22.37
CA PRO A 51 -8.60 6.26 23.33
C PRO A 51 -7.52 5.34 23.93
N GLY A 52 -6.25 5.69 23.75
CA GLY A 52 -5.11 4.91 24.24
C GLY A 52 -4.26 4.21 23.17
N GLY A 53 -4.50 4.44 21.88
CA GLY A 53 -3.54 4.11 20.82
C GLY A 53 -3.28 2.61 20.55
N ALA A 54 -3.86 1.70 21.32
CA ALA A 54 -3.52 0.29 21.28
C ALA A 54 -4.77 -0.57 21.01
N VAL A 55 -5.01 -0.90 19.73
CA VAL A 55 -5.47 -2.26 19.44
C VAL A 55 -4.22 -3.13 19.44
N GLU A 56 -3.63 -3.30 20.63
CA GLU A 56 -2.46 -4.14 20.82
C GLU A 56 -2.95 -5.58 20.84
N PHE A 57 -2.72 -6.26 19.73
CA PHE A 57 -3.16 -7.63 19.50
C PHE A 57 -1.97 -8.42 18.97
N ASP A 58 -1.55 -9.45 19.72
CA ASP A 58 -0.46 -10.32 19.31
C ASP A 58 -0.94 -11.29 18.20
N VAL A 59 -1.06 -10.76 16.98
CA VAL A 59 -1.40 -11.53 15.78
C VAL A 59 -0.44 -12.73 15.64
N GLY A 60 0.85 -12.53 15.91
CA GLY A 60 1.86 -13.57 15.77
C GLY A 60 1.65 -14.71 16.77
N GLY A 61 1.43 -14.39 18.05
CA GLY A 61 1.12 -15.36 19.09
C GLY A 61 -0.18 -16.11 18.84
N MET A 62 -1.22 -15.40 18.45
CA MET A 62 -2.51 -16.00 18.12
C MET A 62 -2.39 -16.96 16.92
N LEU A 63 -1.71 -16.56 15.84
CA LEU A 63 -1.49 -17.43 14.69
C LEU A 63 -0.69 -18.67 15.07
N ARG A 64 0.34 -18.54 15.91
CA ARG A 64 1.10 -19.68 16.45
C ARG A 64 0.19 -20.64 17.22
N GLN A 65 -0.71 -20.12 18.06
CA GLN A 65 -1.70 -20.94 18.78
C GLN A 65 -2.64 -21.70 17.83
N TRP A 66 -2.97 -21.13 16.67
CA TRP A 66 -3.74 -21.78 15.61
C TRP A 66 -2.90 -22.71 14.71
N GLY A 67 -1.63 -22.96 15.04
CA GLY A 67 -0.72 -23.79 14.25
C GLY A 67 -0.32 -23.14 12.91
N ARG A 68 -0.37 -21.82 12.82
CA ARG A 68 0.01 -21.03 11.64
C ARG A 68 1.28 -20.22 11.93
N LEU A 69 2.15 -20.14 10.93
CA LEU A 69 3.33 -19.28 10.98
C LEU A 69 3.07 -18.05 10.12
N ALA A 70 3.19 -16.87 10.71
CA ALA A 70 3.22 -15.63 9.96
C ALA A 70 4.62 -15.42 9.38
N LEU A 71 4.69 -15.11 8.09
CA LEU A 71 5.95 -14.73 7.46
C LEU A 71 6.41 -13.37 8.02
N PRO A 72 7.73 -13.15 8.17
CA PRO A 72 8.24 -11.82 8.47
C PRO A 72 7.76 -10.78 7.45
N ASP A 73 7.48 -9.58 7.92
CA ASP A 73 6.99 -8.43 7.16
C ASP A 73 5.59 -8.62 6.54
N SER A 74 4.91 -9.74 6.82
CA SER A 74 3.53 -10.00 6.35
C SER A 74 2.51 -9.09 7.04
N LEU A 75 1.51 -8.68 6.26
CA LEU A 75 0.42 -7.83 6.70
C LEU A 75 -0.83 -8.65 7.03
N TRP A 76 -1.52 -8.26 8.10
CA TRP A 76 -2.71 -8.91 8.60
C TRP A 76 -3.75 -7.87 9.01
N VAL A 77 -5.00 -8.09 8.63
CA VAL A 77 -6.13 -7.25 9.02
C VAL A 77 -7.03 -8.02 9.95
N GLY A 78 -7.63 -7.34 10.92
CA GLY A 78 -8.54 -8.00 11.83
C GLY A 78 -9.41 -7.06 12.64
N CYS A 79 -10.41 -7.67 13.26
CA CYS A 79 -11.44 -7.01 14.03
C CYS A 79 -11.85 -7.92 15.20
N CYS A 80 -12.04 -7.31 16.37
CA CYS A 80 -12.65 -7.97 17.51
C CYS A 80 -14.17 -7.90 17.36
N VAL A 81 -14.84 -9.04 17.20
CA VAL A 81 -16.28 -9.11 16.93
C VAL A 81 -17.10 -9.09 18.21
N ASP A 82 -16.62 -9.80 19.23
CA ASP A 82 -17.13 -9.90 20.62
C ASP A 82 -15.91 -10.03 21.56
N ALA A 83 -16.10 -9.90 22.89
CA ALA A 83 -15.05 -9.76 23.92
C ALA A 83 -13.70 -10.47 23.64
N ASP A 84 -13.72 -11.75 23.23
CA ASP A 84 -12.51 -12.50 22.88
C ASP A 84 -12.54 -13.13 21.47
N ARG A 85 -13.55 -12.81 20.65
CA ARG A 85 -13.71 -13.41 19.32
C ARG A 85 -13.10 -12.53 18.24
N TRP A 86 -11.88 -12.87 17.85
CA TRP A 86 -11.17 -12.21 16.76
C TRP A 86 -11.44 -12.86 15.41
N HIS A 87 -11.63 -12.03 14.40
CA HIS A 87 -11.50 -12.42 13.00
C HIS A 87 -10.30 -11.73 12.41
N VAL A 88 -9.41 -12.53 11.80
CA VAL A 88 -8.14 -12.07 11.25
C VAL A 88 -7.93 -12.73 9.90
N ALA A 89 -7.42 -11.96 8.93
CA ALA A 89 -7.07 -12.45 7.62
C ALA A 89 -5.71 -11.88 7.17
N ALA A 90 -4.98 -12.68 6.41
CA ALA A 90 -3.77 -12.21 5.74
C ALA A 90 -4.14 -11.20 4.65
N VAL A 91 -3.36 -10.13 4.54
CA VAL A 91 -3.38 -9.25 3.38
C VAL A 91 -2.67 -9.97 2.25
N ARG A 92 -3.40 -10.23 1.16
CA ARG A 92 -2.94 -11.11 0.08
C ARG A 92 -3.49 -10.66 -1.26
N SER A 93 -2.79 -11.05 -2.32
CA SER A 93 -3.16 -10.73 -3.69
C SER A 93 -4.25 -11.65 -4.23
N ASP A 94 -4.21 -12.91 -3.82
CA ASP A 94 -5.03 -13.97 -4.40
C ASP A 94 -6.13 -14.41 -3.45
N PRO A 95 -7.35 -14.64 -3.98
CA PRO A 95 -8.46 -15.12 -3.16
C PRO A 95 -8.15 -16.50 -2.56
N PRO A 96 -8.69 -16.80 -1.36
CA PRO A 96 -8.62 -18.16 -0.83
C PRO A 96 -9.32 -19.13 -1.77
N ALA A 97 -8.86 -20.38 -1.78
CA ALA A 97 -9.57 -21.47 -2.45
C ALA A 97 -11.02 -21.56 -1.93
N PRO A 98 -11.99 -21.90 -2.80
CA PRO A 98 -13.37 -22.08 -2.37
C PRO A 98 -13.49 -23.22 -1.35
N PRO A 99 -14.54 -23.24 -0.51
CA PRO A 99 -14.81 -24.35 0.38
C PRO A 99 -14.89 -25.67 -0.41
N PRO A 100 -14.35 -26.80 0.09
CA PRO A 100 -14.36 -28.08 -0.63
C PRO A 100 -15.76 -28.53 -1.06
N THR A 101 -16.78 -28.18 -0.28
CA THR A 101 -18.17 -28.52 -0.55
C THR A 101 -18.91 -27.46 -1.37
N GLY A 102 -18.27 -26.37 -1.79
CA GLY A 102 -18.89 -25.21 -2.44
C GLY A 102 -19.78 -24.36 -1.52
N ILE A 103 -20.22 -24.92 -0.40
CA ILE A 103 -21.02 -24.23 0.63
C ILE A 103 -20.12 -23.37 1.50
N GLU A 104 -20.43 -22.08 1.59
CA GLU A 104 -19.79 -21.15 2.50
C GLU A 104 -20.09 -21.50 3.97
N ARG A 105 -19.04 -21.59 4.79
CA ARG A 105 -19.12 -21.92 6.22
C ARG A 105 -18.62 -20.80 7.12
N ARG A 106 -18.00 -19.77 6.55
CA ARG A 106 -17.49 -18.60 7.27
C ARG A 106 -18.66 -17.68 7.63
N SER A 107 -18.58 -17.06 8.80
CA SER A 107 -19.52 -16.02 9.19
C SER A 107 -19.41 -14.81 8.25
N PRO A 108 -20.47 -14.01 8.09
CA PRO A 108 -20.43 -12.77 7.32
C PRO A 108 -19.29 -11.83 7.78
N GLU A 109 -19.06 -11.72 9.09
CA GLU A 109 -18.00 -10.89 9.64
C GLU A 109 -16.61 -11.40 9.23
N ARG A 110 -16.41 -12.72 9.24
CA ARG A 110 -15.16 -13.32 8.77
C ARG A 110 -14.96 -13.09 7.27
N LEU A 111 -16.02 -13.19 6.47
CA LEU A 111 -15.95 -12.90 5.03
C LEU A 111 -15.55 -11.45 4.76
N VAL A 112 -16.11 -10.49 5.50
CA VAL A 112 -15.75 -9.07 5.37
C VAL A 112 -14.26 -8.85 5.68
N VAL A 113 -13.73 -9.47 6.75
CA VAL A 113 -12.30 -9.37 7.07
C VAL A 113 -11.42 -10.02 5.99
N GLU A 114 -11.82 -11.19 5.46
CA GLU A 114 -11.07 -11.86 4.39
C GLU A 114 -11.10 -11.07 3.06
N LEU A 115 -12.23 -10.46 2.70
CA LEU A 115 -12.34 -9.54 1.56
C LEU A 115 -11.53 -8.26 1.79
N GLY A 116 -11.53 -7.74 3.01
CA GLY A 116 -10.69 -6.62 3.40
C GLY A 116 -9.20 -6.89 3.19
N GLY A 117 -8.74 -8.09 3.56
CA GLY A 117 -7.37 -8.54 3.30
C GLY A 117 -7.02 -8.57 1.81
N LEU A 118 -7.97 -8.94 0.94
CA LEU A 118 -7.80 -8.92 -0.52
C LEU A 118 -7.78 -7.49 -1.08
N CYS A 119 -8.71 -6.63 -0.65
CA CYS A 119 -8.76 -5.23 -1.07
C CYS A 119 -7.47 -4.49 -0.70
N LEU A 120 -7.00 -4.68 0.54
CA LEU A 120 -5.73 -4.14 1.01
C LEU A 120 -4.57 -4.68 0.16
N GLY A 121 -4.53 -5.99 -0.14
CA GLY A 121 -3.44 -6.58 -0.93
C GLY A 121 -3.39 -6.05 -2.37
N ALA A 122 -4.55 -5.78 -2.98
CA ALA A 122 -4.63 -5.11 -4.26
C ALA A 122 -4.14 -3.65 -4.19
N HIS A 123 -4.50 -2.93 -3.13
CA HIS A 123 -4.04 -1.55 -2.90
C HIS A 123 -2.54 -1.46 -2.65
N GLU A 124 -1.97 -2.35 -1.83
CA GLU A 124 -0.52 -2.42 -1.59
C GLU A 124 0.25 -2.64 -2.90
N ARG A 125 -0.21 -3.58 -3.75
CA ARG A 125 0.41 -3.82 -5.06
C ARG A 125 0.33 -2.63 -5.98
N ALA A 126 -0.85 -2.02 -6.10
CA ALA A 126 -1.03 -0.83 -6.94
C ALA A 126 -0.14 0.32 -6.46
N TRP A 127 -0.05 0.51 -5.14
CA TRP A 127 0.81 1.54 -4.55
C TRP A 127 2.29 1.28 -4.84
N MET A 128 2.78 0.06 -4.63
CA MET A 128 4.18 -0.29 -4.94
C MET A 128 4.51 -0.04 -6.42
N ALA A 129 3.57 -0.30 -7.33
CA ALA A 129 3.75 -0.01 -8.74
C ALA A 129 3.84 1.51 -9.02
N VAL A 130 2.98 2.31 -8.38
CA VAL A 130 3.02 3.78 -8.50
C VAL A 130 4.32 4.34 -7.90
N ASP A 131 4.69 3.94 -6.69
CA ASP A 131 5.93 4.38 -6.03
C ASP A 131 7.18 4.06 -6.88
N GLN A 132 7.22 2.85 -7.45
CA GLN A 132 8.29 2.45 -8.35
C GLN A 132 8.31 3.25 -9.66
N ALA A 133 7.13 3.57 -10.24
CA ALA A 133 7.02 4.41 -11.42
C ALA A 133 7.48 5.84 -11.14
N THR A 134 7.14 6.40 -9.98
CA THR A 134 7.63 7.71 -9.51
C THR A 134 9.15 7.74 -9.46
N VAL A 135 9.79 6.72 -8.90
CA VAL A 135 11.26 6.61 -8.86
C VAL A 135 11.87 6.61 -10.27
N TYR A 136 11.29 5.86 -11.21
CA TYR A 136 11.77 5.81 -12.58
C TYR A 136 11.59 7.15 -13.32
N LEU A 137 10.43 7.80 -13.15
CA LEU A 137 10.14 9.10 -13.77
C LEU A 137 11.04 10.20 -13.21
N SER A 138 11.29 10.24 -11.90
CA SER A 138 12.25 11.17 -11.29
C SER A 138 13.66 10.96 -11.84
N SER A 139 14.11 9.70 -11.95
CA SER A 139 15.43 9.37 -12.51
C SER A 139 15.54 9.77 -14.00
N ALA A 140 14.46 9.58 -14.77
CA ALA A 140 14.41 10.00 -16.17
C ALA A 140 14.48 11.53 -16.32
N LEU A 141 13.81 12.27 -15.44
CA LEU A 141 13.85 13.72 -15.42
C LEU A 141 15.27 14.25 -15.12
N GLU A 142 15.95 13.68 -14.12
CA GLU A 142 17.35 14.03 -13.81
C GLU A 142 18.28 13.77 -15.01
N LEU A 143 18.11 12.64 -15.71
CA LEU A 143 18.87 12.33 -16.91
C LEU A 143 18.58 13.31 -18.06
N LEU A 144 17.32 13.72 -18.23
CA LEU A 144 16.90 14.73 -19.20
C LEU A 144 17.53 16.09 -18.92
N GLU A 145 17.58 16.52 -17.66
CA GLU A 145 18.25 17.75 -17.25
C GLU A 145 19.74 17.73 -17.58
N MET A 146 20.42 16.60 -17.34
CA MET A 146 21.82 16.41 -17.76
C MET A 146 21.98 16.47 -19.29
N CYS A 147 21.07 15.86 -20.05
CA CYS A 147 21.06 15.92 -21.51
C CYS A 147 20.86 17.35 -22.02
N LEU A 148 19.92 18.11 -21.45
CA LEU A 148 19.72 19.53 -21.74
C LEU A 148 21.00 20.32 -21.50
N GLY A 149 21.70 20.09 -20.38
CA GLY A 149 23.00 20.70 -20.09
C GLY A 149 24.07 20.39 -21.15
N ARG A 150 24.16 19.14 -21.59
CA ARG A 150 25.08 18.72 -22.67
C ARG A 150 24.73 19.36 -24.01
N VAL A 151 23.45 19.39 -24.39
CA VAL A 151 23.00 20.01 -25.65
C VAL A 151 23.23 21.52 -25.63
N ARG A 152 23.13 22.20 -24.49
CA ARG A 152 23.43 23.63 -24.37
C ARG A 152 24.91 23.96 -24.62
N THR A 153 25.82 23.07 -24.26
CA THR A 153 27.27 23.30 -24.31
C THR A 153 27.98 22.60 -25.47
N ALA A 154 27.29 21.67 -26.16
CA ALA A 154 27.87 20.89 -27.25
C ALA A 154 28.38 21.76 -28.41
N GLU A 155 29.61 21.51 -28.84
CA GLU A 155 30.22 22.13 -30.01
C GLU A 155 29.72 21.48 -31.31
N GLY A 156 29.79 22.19 -32.44
CA GLY A 156 29.41 21.66 -33.76
C GLY A 156 27.91 21.62 -34.08
N LEU A 157 27.03 21.93 -33.12
CA LEU A 157 25.58 22.10 -33.37
C LEU A 157 25.27 23.49 -33.93
N SER A 158 24.51 23.54 -35.03
CA SER A 158 23.96 24.80 -35.53
C SER A 158 22.98 25.42 -34.52
N PRO A 159 22.83 26.76 -34.47
CA PRO A 159 21.90 27.41 -33.56
C PRO A 159 20.46 26.89 -33.68
N ASN A 160 19.98 26.70 -34.91
CA ASN A 160 18.63 26.18 -35.17
C ASN A 160 18.48 24.71 -34.75
N GLY A 161 19.48 23.87 -35.04
CA GLY A 161 19.47 22.46 -34.63
C GLY A 161 19.47 22.32 -33.10
N ARG A 162 20.26 23.14 -32.40
CA ARG A 162 20.27 23.20 -30.94
C ARG A 162 18.91 23.61 -30.37
N ALA A 163 18.31 24.67 -30.92
CA ALA A 163 17.01 25.16 -30.46
C ALA A 163 15.91 24.09 -30.59
N HIS A 164 15.89 23.34 -31.69
CA HIS A 164 14.91 22.28 -31.92
C HIS A 164 15.05 21.15 -30.90
N ILE A 165 16.28 20.64 -30.70
CA ILE A 165 16.54 19.56 -29.73
C ILE A 165 16.18 20.01 -28.30
N LEU A 166 16.51 21.24 -27.92
CA LEU A 166 16.16 21.76 -26.59
C LEU A 166 14.64 21.87 -26.39
N ALA A 167 13.89 22.25 -27.43
CA ALA A 167 12.44 22.31 -27.38
C ALA A 167 11.81 20.92 -27.21
N ASP A 168 12.30 19.92 -27.95
CA ASP A 168 11.82 18.54 -27.84
C ASP A 168 12.10 17.96 -26.44
N LEU A 169 13.32 18.15 -25.93
CA LEU A 169 13.70 17.68 -24.59
C LEU A 169 12.92 18.37 -23.48
N ALA A 170 12.62 19.67 -23.63
CA ALA A 170 11.76 20.41 -22.70
C ALA A 170 10.33 19.85 -22.70
N GLY A 171 9.76 19.56 -23.87
CA GLY A 171 8.44 18.95 -23.96
C GLY A 171 8.35 17.57 -23.29
N VAL A 172 9.41 16.74 -23.39
CA VAL A 172 9.46 15.46 -22.66
C VAL A 172 9.55 15.67 -21.16
N ALA A 173 10.33 16.65 -20.69
CA ALA A 173 10.45 16.97 -19.26
C ALA A 173 9.10 17.44 -18.68
N ASP A 174 8.35 18.26 -19.41
CA ASP A 174 7.03 18.73 -19.00
C ASP A 174 6.04 17.56 -18.86
N VAL A 175 5.99 16.64 -19.83
CA VAL A 175 5.14 15.44 -19.76
C VAL A 175 5.47 14.56 -18.55
N ILE A 176 6.76 14.39 -18.23
CA ILE A 176 7.20 13.61 -17.06
C ILE A 176 6.79 14.32 -15.76
N ASN A 177 6.94 15.65 -15.70
CA ASN A 177 6.59 16.43 -14.53
C ASN A 177 5.08 16.42 -14.27
N ASP A 178 4.25 16.54 -15.32
CA ASP A 178 2.80 16.40 -15.22
C ASP A 178 2.40 15.02 -14.69
N ALA A 179 3.05 13.95 -15.17
CA ALA A 179 2.80 12.58 -14.71
C ALA A 179 3.19 12.36 -13.23
N LEU A 180 4.18 13.12 -12.72
CA LEU A 180 4.59 13.07 -11.31
C LEU A 180 3.63 13.82 -10.37
N GLN A 181 2.80 14.73 -10.89
CA GLN A 181 1.85 15.52 -10.12
C GLN A 181 0.41 14.99 -10.13
N ALA A 182 0.11 14.02 -10.99
CA ALA A 182 -1.20 13.37 -11.11
C ALA A 182 -1.49 12.37 -9.97
#